data_AF-A0A832UZ14-F1
#
_entry.id   AF-A0A832UZ14-F1
#
_cell.length_a   1.000
_cell.length_b   1.000
_cell.length_c   1.000
_cell.angle_alpha   90.00
_cell.angle_beta   90.00
_cell.angle_gamma   90.00
#
_symmetry.space_group_name_H-M   'P 1'
#
loop_
_entity.id
_entity.type
_entity.pdbx_description
1 polymer ?
#
loop_
_entity_poly.entity_id
_entity_poly.type
_entity_poly.pdbx_seq_one_letter_code
_entity_poly.pdbx_strand_id
1 'polypeptide(L)' 'MSYRCISCGANTEELRDASGVIRCVKCDYKIFIKKRQPVARTVPSI' A
#
# COMPACT_ATOMS: atom_id res chain seq x y z
N MET A 1 -5.18 6.02 -8.39
CA MET A 1 -5.27 5.23 -7.13
C MET A 1 -4.78 6.12 -6.01
N SER A 2 -5.64 6.53 -5.07
CA SER A 2 -5.21 7.31 -3.91
C SER A 2 -4.77 6.38 -2.78
N TYR A 3 -3.64 6.71 -2.14
CA TYR A 3 -3.08 5.99 -1.01
C TYR A 3 -3.20 6.85 0.24
N ARG A 4 -3.66 6.25 1.34
CA ARG A 4 -3.71 6.91 2.65
C ARG A 4 -2.56 6.41 3.50
N CYS A 5 -1.72 7.33 3.97
CA CYS A 5 -0.68 7.00 4.93
C CYS A 5 -1.31 6.65 6.28
N ILE A 6 -0.94 5.50 6.86
CA ILE A 6 -1.44 5.08 8.18
C ILE A 6 -0.83 5.87 9.33
N SER A 7 0.38 6.42 9.14
CA SER A 7 1.10 7.17 10.18
C SER A 7 0.58 8.60 10.30
N CYS A 8 0.56 9.36 9.20
CA CYS A 8 0.15 10.77 9.23
C CYS A 8 -1.27 11.03 8.71
N GLY A 9 -1.99 10.00 8.26
CA GLY A 9 -3.34 10.13 7.71
C GLY A 9 -3.43 10.83 6.35
N ALA A 10 -2.30 11.27 5.78
CA ALA A 10 -2.28 12.01 4.51
C ALA A 10 -2.74 11.12 3.35
N ASN A 11 -3.65 11.67 2.54
CA ASN A 11 -4.00 11.11 1.24
C ASN A 11 -2.99 11.63 0.21
N THR A 12 -2.42 10.72 -0.56
CA THR A 12 -1.49 11.07 -1.62
C THR A 12 -1.67 10.13 -2.81
N GLU A 13 -1.60 10.69 -4.00
CA GLU A 13 -1.57 9.95 -5.26
C GLU A 13 -0.14 9.71 -5.72
N GLU A 14 0.80 10.47 -5.16
CA GLU A 14 2.22 10.38 -5.44
C GLU A 14 2.90 9.54 -4.38
N LEU A 15 3.59 8.50 -4.83
CA LEU A 15 4.37 7.63 -3.99
C LEU A 15 5.79 7.64 -4.51
N ARG A 16 6.77 7.85 -3.62
CA ARG A 16 8.18 7.69 -4.00
C ARG A 16 8.45 6.20 -4.15
N ASP A 17 8.64 5.75 -5.38
CA ASP A 17 9.07 4.39 -5.70
C ASP A 17 10.57 4.41 -5.98
N ALA A 18 11.38 4.29 -4.92
CA ALA A 18 12.83 4.37 -5.06
C ALA A 18 13.47 3.02 -5.39
N SER A 19 12.76 1.88 -5.24
CA SER A 19 13.27 0.50 -5.45
C SER A 19 12.16 -0.54 -5.15
N GLY A 20 10.88 -0.27 -5.47
CA GLY A 20 9.74 -1.13 -5.06
C GLY A 20 9.27 -0.94 -3.61
N VAL A 21 9.78 0.11 -2.94
CA VAL A 21 9.36 0.52 -1.60
C VAL A 21 8.55 1.80 -1.73
N ILE A 22 7.25 1.68 -1.48
CA ILE A 22 6.33 2.81 -1.46
C ILE A 22 6.47 3.55 -0.11
N ARG A 23 6.76 4.85 -0.15
CA ARG A 23 6.79 5.73 1.03
C ARG A 23 5.84 6.92 0.90
N CYS A 24 5.33 7.37 2.04
CA CYS A 24 4.55 8.60 2.12
C CYS A 24 5.44 9.81 1.86
N VAL A 25 5.04 10.67 0.93
CA VAL A 25 5.80 11.90 0.60
C VAL A 25 5.87 12.90 1.76
N LYS A 26 4.86 12.89 2.66
CA LYS A 26 4.80 13.84 3.78
C LYS A 26 5.64 13.46 5.00
N CYS A 27 5.80 12.17 5.28
CA CYS A 27 6.42 11.71 6.54
C CYS A 27 7.45 10.60 6.34
N ASP A 28 7.77 10.27 5.09
CA ASP A 28 8.65 9.17 4.67
C ASP A 28 8.24 7.77 5.19
N TYR A 29 7.05 7.65 5.80
CA TYR A 29 6.57 6.39 6.36
C TYR A 29 6.35 5.35 5.27
N LYS A 30 6.78 4.11 5.52
CA LYS A 30 6.69 2.98 4.57
C LYS A 30 5.23 2.53 4.42
N ILE A 31 4.59 2.82 3.29
CA ILE A 31 3.21 2.43 3.01
C ILE A 31 3.21 1.08 2.28
N PHE A 32 3.57 -0.02 2.94
CA PHE A 32 3.33 -1.35 2.39
C PHE A 32 1.88 -1.77 2.67
N ILE A 33 0.95 -1.23 1.90
CA ILE A 33 -0.34 -1.89 1.66
C ILE A 33 -0.52 -1.94 0.16
N LYS A 34 0.29 -2.76 -0.53
CA LYS A 34 -0.04 -3.14 -1.91
C LYS A 34 -1.39 -3.85 -1.79
N LYS A 35 -2.47 -3.25 -2.31
CA LYS A 35 -3.75 -3.96 -2.47
C LYS A 35 -3.42 -5.21 -3.27
N ARG A 36 -3.32 -6.35 -2.59
CA ARG A 36 -3.13 -7.63 -3.26
C ARG A 36 -4.31 -7.75 -4.21
N GLN A 37 -4.06 -7.95 -5.50
CA GLN A 37 -5.15 -8.27 -6.41
C GLN A 37 -5.91 -9.46 -5.81
N PRO A 38 -7.25 -9.49 -5.88
CA PRO A 38 -8.02 -10.58 -5.33
C PRO A 38 -7.53 -11.89 -5.94
N VAL A 39 -6.83 -12.70 -5.14
CA VAL A 39 -6.42 -14.05 -5.53
C VAL A 39 -7.56 -14.95 -5.12
N ALA A 40 -8.20 -15.61 -6.09
CA ALA A 40 -9.14 -16.68 -5.80
C ALA A 40 -8.39 -17.78 -5.05
N ARG A 41 -8.72 -17.97 -3.77
CA ARG A 41 -8.23 -19.10 -2.98
C ARG A 41 -9.33 -20.16 -2.94
N THR A 42 -9.05 -21.32 -3.52
CA THR A 42 -9.88 -22.51 -3.30
C THR A 42 -9.61 -23.01 -1.89
N VAL A 43 -10.61 -22.95 -1.02
CA VAL A 43 -10.53 -23.51 0.33
C VAL A 43 -10.96 -24.98 0.24
N PRO A 44 -10.07 -25.97 0.49
CA PRO A 44 -10.48 -27.36 0.52
C PRO A 44 -11.45 -27.58 1.69
N SER A 45 -12.63 -28.09 1.38
CA SER A 45 -13.61 -28.56 2.35
C SER A 45 -13.07 -29.85 2.97
N ILE A 46 -12.87 -29.84 4.29
CA ILE A 46 -12.59 -31.04 5.10
C ILE A 46 -13.91 -31.58 5.63
#